data_AF-A0AA96UEB9-F1
#
_entry.id   AF-A0AA96UEB9-F1
#
_cell.length_a   1.000
_cell.length_b   1.000
_cell.length_c   1.000
_cell.angle_alpha   90.00
_cell.angle_beta   90.00
_cell.angle_gamma   90.00
#
_symmetry.space_group_name_H-M   'P 1'
#
loop_
_entity.id
_entity.type
_entity.pdbx_description
1 polymer ?
#
loop_
_entity_poly.entity_id
_entity_poly.type
_entity_poly.pdbx_seq_one_letter_code
_entity_poly.pdbx_strand_id
1 'polypeptide(L)'
;MSKSSERALFAAASAAHRVLHHTLVEGGPARDLPADVAAAGPAMFGVLNAFLRNVMEYVFEGSEPVEHIHAYLLQLQRAYPVELRVLQPEPMAVFVQEQIGPGAPPPGRSGFPVNDAVVYQSRLIAEFTTRYEGFSRDQVELYLQGAIARYVTGGY
;
A
#
# COMPACT_ATOMS: atom_id res chain seq x y z
N MET A 1 -18.96 -5.71 15.74
CA MET A 1 -19.15 -6.41 14.45
C MET A 1 -19.79 -7.77 14.70
N SER A 2 -20.57 -8.32 13.76
CA SER A 2 -21.04 -9.71 13.90
C SER A 2 -19.94 -10.67 13.45
N LYS A 3 -19.90 -11.90 14.00
CA LYS A 3 -18.93 -12.94 13.60
C LYS A 3 -18.95 -13.25 12.09
N SER A 4 -20.11 -13.06 11.44
CA SER A 4 -20.26 -13.22 9.99
C SER A 4 -19.58 -12.08 9.22
N SER A 5 -19.62 -10.86 9.74
CA SER A 5 -18.97 -9.69 9.15
C SER A 5 -17.45 -9.77 9.27
N GLU A 6 -16.93 -10.28 10.38
CA GLU A 6 -15.49 -10.51 10.59
C GLU A 6 -14.93 -11.55 9.62
N ARG A 7 -15.65 -12.67 9.46
CA ARG A 7 -15.26 -13.71 8.50
C ARG A 7 -15.26 -13.20 7.06
N ALA A 8 -16.27 -12.41 6.68
CA ALA A 8 -16.34 -11.81 5.34
C ALA A 8 -15.18 -10.83 5.10
N LEU A 9 -14.87 -9.98 6.08
CA LEU A 9 -13.76 -9.04 6.01
C LEU A 9 -12.41 -9.77 5.86
N PHE A 10 -12.17 -10.80 6.66
CA PHE A 10 -10.95 -11.59 6.59
C PHE A 10 -10.82 -12.33 5.26
N ALA A 11 -11.92 -12.87 4.71
CA ALA A 11 -11.92 -13.52 3.41
C ALA A 11 -11.58 -12.54 2.28
N ALA A 12 -12.15 -11.33 2.30
CA ALA A 12 -11.85 -10.28 1.33
C ALA A 12 -10.38 -9.81 1.45
N ALA A 13 -9.88 -9.62 2.68
CA ALA A 13 -8.49 -9.25 2.91
C ALA A 13 -7.50 -10.34 2.47
N SER A 14 -7.86 -11.61 2.66
CA SER A 14 -7.06 -12.75 2.17
C SER A 14 -7.04 -12.83 0.64
N ALA A 15 -8.16 -12.52 -0.03
CA ALA A 15 -8.20 -12.43 -1.49
C ALA A 15 -7.34 -11.26 -2.00
N ALA A 16 -7.38 -10.11 -1.32
CA ALA A 16 -6.50 -8.97 -1.63
C ALA A 16 -5.02 -9.34 -1.46
N HIS A 17 -4.65 -10.04 -0.39
CA HIS A 17 -3.29 -10.55 -0.19
C HIS A 17 -2.83 -11.42 -1.35
N ARG A 18 -3.63 -12.40 -1.79
CA ARG A 18 -3.23 -13.27 -2.92
C ARG A 18 -2.93 -12.48 -4.19
N VAL A 19 -3.76 -11.49 -4.51
CA VAL A 19 -3.54 -10.61 -5.67
C VAL A 19 -2.30 -9.74 -5.48
N LEU A 20 -2.12 -9.16 -4.30
CA LEU A 20 -0.96 -8.31 -4.00
C LEU A 20 0.34 -9.10 -3.95
N HIS A 21 0.34 -10.33 -3.45
CA HIS A 21 1.48 -11.24 -3.49
C HIS A 21 1.84 -11.56 -4.94
N HIS A 22 0.85 -11.97 -5.74
CA HIS A 22 1.09 -12.25 -7.17
C HIS A 22 1.68 -11.03 -7.90
N THR A 23 1.21 -9.83 -7.60
CA THR A 23 1.66 -8.60 -8.28
C THR A 23 2.98 -8.04 -7.79
N LEU A 24 3.19 -7.98 -6.47
CA LEU A 24 4.34 -7.31 -5.85
C LEU A 24 5.51 -8.27 -5.59
N VAL A 25 5.23 -9.55 -5.37
CA VAL A 25 6.21 -10.57 -4.99
C VAL A 25 6.56 -11.47 -6.18
N GLU A 26 5.57 -11.92 -6.93
CA GLU A 26 5.80 -12.81 -8.09
C GLU A 26 5.96 -12.05 -9.42
N GLY A 27 5.57 -10.77 -9.46
CA GLY A 27 5.67 -9.93 -10.66
C GLY A 27 4.62 -10.23 -11.74
N GLY A 28 3.58 -10.98 -11.41
CA GLY A 28 2.47 -11.29 -12.32
C GLY A 28 1.41 -10.19 -12.37
N PRO A 29 0.60 -10.12 -13.43
CA PRO A 29 -0.46 -9.12 -13.54
C PRO A 29 -1.73 -9.53 -12.78
N ALA A 30 -2.40 -8.58 -12.10
CA ALA A 30 -3.62 -8.85 -11.33
C ALA A 30 -4.76 -9.49 -12.13
N ARG A 31 -4.79 -9.28 -13.45
CA ARG A 31 -5.79 -9.87 -14.36
C ARG A 31 -5.72 -11.39 -14.45
N ASP A 32 -4.64 -12.00 -13.98
CA ASP A 32 -4.48 -13.45 -13.94
C ASP A 32 -5.29 -14.07 -12.78
N LEU A 33 -5.80 -13.24 -11.85
CA LEU A 33 -6.56 -13.65 -10.67
C LEU A 33 -7.95 -12.96 -10.58
N PRO A 34 -8.81 -13.05 -11.60
CA PRO A 34 -10.05 -12.27 -11.67
C PRO A 34 -11.04 -12.60 -10.54
N ALA A 35 -11.09 -13.86 -10.10
CA ALA A 35 -11.95 -14.28 -8.99
C ALA A 35 -11.52 -13.65 -7.65
N ASP A 36 -10.21 -13.59 -7.39
CA ASP A 36 -9.68 -12.98 -6.18
C ASP A 36 -9.80 -11.46 -6.20
N VAL A 37 -9.62 -10.82 -7.37
CA VAL A 37 -9.88 -9.38 -7.54
C VAL A 37 -11.34 -9.06 -7.21
N ALA A 38 -12.29 -9.84 -7.73
CA ALA A 38 -13.71 -9.65 -7.44
C ALA A 38 -14.05 -9.91 -5.97
N ALA A 39 -13.47 -10.95 -5.37
CA ALA A 39 -13.69 -11.29 -3.96
C ALA A 39 -13.07 -10.27 -2.99
N ALA A 40 -11.94 -9.67 -3.35
CA ALA A 40 -11.29 -8.62 -2.56
C ALA A 40 -12.14 -7.34 -2.53
N GLY A 41 -12.68 -6.93 -3.68
CA GLY A 41 -13.50 -5.71 -3.77
C GLY A 41 -12.82 -4.51 -3.11
N PRO A 42 -13.51 -3.78 -2.20
CA PRO A 42 -12.92 -2.63 -1.48
C PRO A 42 -11.70 -2.98 -0.60
N ALA A 43 -11.55 -4.23 -0.16
CA ALA A 43 -10.40 -4.65 0.64
C ALA A 43 -9.09 -4.60 -0.15
N MET A 44 -9.15 -4.62 -1.49
CA MET A 44 -7.96 -4.48 -2.33
C MET A 44 -7.17 -3.20 -2.01
N PHE A 45 -7.87 -2.06 -1.98
CA PHE A 45 -7.25 -0.79 -1.63
C PHE A 45 -6.84 -0.75 -0.16
N GLY A 46 -7.67 -1.28 0.75
CA GLY A 46 -7.37 -1.29 2.17
C GLY A 46 -6.08 -2.04 2.53
N VAL A 47 -5.89 -3.23 1.97
CA VAL A 47 -4.67 -4.03 2.18
C VAL A 47 -3.48 -3.41 1.46
N LEU A 48 -3.65 -2.90 0.24
CA LEU A 48 -2.57 -2.18 -0.46
C LEU A 48 -2.10 -0.95 0.33
N ASN A 49 -3.05 -0.18 0.86
CA ASN A 49 -2.75 1.00 1.66
C ASN A 49 -2.08 0.62 2.98
N ALA A 50 -2.52 -0.43 3.67
CA ALA A 50 -1.84 -0.96 4.84
C ALA A 50 -0.41 -1.41 4.52
N PHE A 51 -0.19 -2.02 3.35
CA PHE A 51 1.13 -2.42 2.88
C PHE A 51 2.03 -1.21 2.59
N LEU A 52 1.51 -0.20 1.89
CA LEU A 52 2.18 1.08 1.68
C LEU A 52 2.63 1.67 3.03
N ARG A 53 1.73 1.72 4.03
CA ARG A 53 2.08 2.26 5.35
C ARG A 53 3.21 1.47 6.00
N ASN A 54 3.11 0.14 6.05
CA ASN A 54 4.17 -0.70 6.61
C ASN A 54 5.53 -0.39 5.94
N VAL A 55 5.54 -0.25 4.61
CA VAL A 55 6.75 0.05 3.83
C VAL A 55 7.26 1.47 4.09
N MET A 56 6.39 2.48 4.14
CA MET A 56 6.80 3.86 4.36
C MET A 56 7.22 4.12 5.81
N GLU A 57 6.64 3.42 6.79
CA GLU A 57 7.05 3.44 8.20
C GLU A 57 8.42 2.78 8.45
N TYR A 58 8.94 2.01 7.49
CA TYR A 58 10.34 1.59 7.53
C TYR A 58 11.29 2.75 7.21
N VAL A 59 10.87 3.64 6.32
CA VAL A 59 11.65 4.80 5.85
C VAL A 59 11.49 6.00 6.77
N PHE A 60 10.31 6.14 7.38
CA PHE A 60 9.87 7.33 8.12
C PHE A 60 9.28 6.96 9.48
N GLU A 61 9.50 7.82 10.47
CA GLU A 61 8.90 7.71 11.79
C GLU A 61 7.43 8.17 11.81
N GLY A 62 6.97 8.84 10.73
CA GLY A 62 5.63 9.38 10.57
C GLY A 62 5.47 10.81 11.08
N SER A 63 6.50 11.41 11.70
CA SER A 63 6.47 12.80 12.17
C SER A 63 7.13 13.79 11.20
N GLU A 64 7.62 13.29 10.07
CA GLU A 64 8.36 14.07 9.10
C GLU A 64 7.49 15.13 8.39
N PRO A 65 8.09 16.28 8.06
CA PRO A 65 7.49 17.24 7.15
C PRO A 65 7.23 16.62 5.77
N VAL A 66 6.18 17.09 5.08
CA VAL A 66 5.82 16.63 3.72
C VAL A 66 7.01 16.74 2.77
N GLU A 67 7.84 17.77 2.95
CA GLU A 67 9.00 18.06 2.12
C GLU A 67 10.02 16.91 2.13
N HIS A 68 10.17 16.20 3.26
CA HIS A 68 11.07 15.05 3.36
C HIS A 68 10.54 13.87 2.56
N ILE A 69 9.24 13.59 2.69
CA ILE A 69 8.57 12.54 1.92
C ILE A 69 8.62 12.87 0.43
N HIS A 70 8.37 14.13 0.06
CA HIS A 70 8.45 14.60 -1.32
C HIS A 70 9.88 14.42 -1.89
N ALA A 71 10.91 14.82 -1.15
CA ALA A 71 12.30 14.63 -1.57
C ALA A 71 12.64 13.14 -1.77
N TYR A 72 12.15 12.27 -0.90
CA TYR A 72 12.31 10.82 -1.04
C TYR A 72 11.62 10.28 -2.30
N LEU A 73 10.38 10.68 -2.56
CA LEU A 73 9.66 10.27 -3.77
C LEU A 73 10.34 10.76 -5.06
N LEU A 74 10.95 11.94 -5.05
CA LEU A 74 11.79 12.43 -6.15
C LEU A 74 13.06 11.60 -6.32
N GLN A 75 13.70 11.20 -5.22
CA GLN A 75 14.87 10.32 -5.26
C GLN A 75 14.51 8.94 -5.82
N LEU A 76 13.38 8.38 -5.40
CA LEU A 76 12.84 7.14 -5.91
C LEU A 76 12.57 7.23 -7.42
N GLN A 77 11.93 8.31 -7.86
CA GLN A 77 11.67 8.56 -9.28
C GLN A 77 12.96 8.69 -10.11
N ARG A 78 14.03 9.27 -9.55
CA ARG A 78 15.35 9.33 -10.20
C ARG A 78 16.01 7.96 -10.30
N ALA A 79 15.82 7.09 -9.32
CA ALA A 79 16.34 5.72 -9.33
C ALA A 79 15.59 4.82 -10.34
N TYR A 80 14.29 5.05 -10.53
CA TYR A 80 13.43 4.26 -11.43
C TYR A 80 12.63 5.15 -12.40
N PRO A 81 13.30 5.87 -13.31
CA PRO A 81 12.67 6.92 -14.11
C PRO A 81 11.66 6.40 -15.14
N VAL A 82 11.78 5.13 -15.57
CA VAL A 82 10.86 4.53 -16.55
C VAL A 82 9.58 4.10 -15.85
N GLU A 83 9.71 3.40 -14.74
CA GLU A 83 8.61 2.79 -13.99
C GLU A 83 7.81 3.84 -13.22
N LEU A 84 8.48 4.88 -12.72
CA LEU A 84 7.88 5.98 -11.96
C LEU A 84 7.65 7.23 -12.80
N ARG A 85 7.66 7.14 -14.14
CA ARG A 85 7.44 8.28 -15.04
C ARG A 85 6.13 9.04 -14.76
N VAL A 86 5.11 8.32 -14.30
CA VAL A 86 3.76 8.86 -14.02
C VAL A 86 3.54 9.19 -12.55
N LEU A 87 4.52 8.92 -11.68
CA LEU A 87 4.47 9.32 -10.28
C LEU A 87 4.38 10.85 -10.19
N GLN A 88 3.49 11.33 -9.33
CA GLN A 88 3.30 12.73 -8.97
C GLN A 88 3.79 12.93 -7.53
N PRO A 89 5.06 13.29 -7.31
CA PRO A 89 5.67 13.24 -5.98
C PRO A 89 4.99 14.17 -4.96
N GLU A 90 4.61 15.38 -5.37
CA GLU A 90 3.97 16.36 -4.47
C GLU A 90 2.61 15.88 -3.91
N PRO A 91 1.59 15.57 -4.72
CA PRO A 91 0.31 15.10 -4.18
C PRO A 91 0.44 13.75 -3.45
N MET A 92 1.35 12.88 -3.90
CA MET A 92 1.58 11.62 -3.21
C MET A 92 2.33 11.77 -1.88
N ALA A 93 3.17 12.78 -1.72
CA ALA A 93 3.82 13.06 -0.43
C ALA A 93 2.80 13.49 0.62
N VAL A 94 1.84 14.34 0.24
CA VAL A 94 0.71 14.72 1.11
C VAL A 94 -0.13 13.50 1.49
N PHE A 95 -0.46 12.66 0.51
CA PHE A 95 -1.19 11.43 0.76
C PHE A 95 -0.42 10.48 1.69
N VAL A 96 0.86 10.24 1.43
CA VAL A 96 1.68 9.37 2.29
C VAL A 96 1.73 9.91 3.71
N GLN A 97 1.96 11.22 3.90
CA GLN A 97 1.97 11.84 5.22
C GLN A 97 0.66 11.63 5.97
N GLU A 98 -0.49 11.79 5.30
CA GLU A 98 -1.80 11.56 5.90
C GLU A 98 -2.02 10.09 6.30
N GLN A 99 -1.35 9.16 5.63
CA GLN A 99 -1.52 7.73 5.85
C GLN A 99 -0.57 7.15 6.92
N ILE A 100 0.58 7.78 7.16
CA ILE A 100 1.57 7.34 8.18
C ILE A 100 1.72 8.31 9.36
N GLY A 101 1.19 9.52 9.24
CA GLY A 101 1.37 10.57 10.23
C GLY A 101 0.45 10.49 11.44
N PRO A 102 0.60 11.41 12.41
CA PRO A 102 -0.25 11.46 13.60
C PRO A 102 -1.73 11.59 13.23
N GLY A 103 -2.54 10.67 13.73
CA GLY A 103 -3.98 10.66 13.45
C GLY A 103 -4.34 10.07 12.08
N ALA A 104 -3.44 9.32 11.45
CA ALA A 104 -3.73 8.61 10.21
C ALA A 104 -5.05 7.82 10.31
N PRO A 105 -5.92 7.88 9.30
CA PRO A 105 -7.20 7.19 9.33
C PRO A 105 -6.99 5.67 9.30
N PRO A 106 -8.03 4.85 9.56
CA PRO A 106 -7.93 3.40 9.34
C PRO A 106 -7.51 3.06 7.90
N PRO A 107 -6.75 1.96 7.66
CA PRO A 107 -6.30 1.62 6.31
C PRO A 107 -7.45 1.46 5.32
N GLY A 108 -7.27 2.01 4.12
CA GLY A 108 -8.32 2.08 3.10
C GLY A 108 -9.30 3.24 3.27
N ARG A 109 -9.07 4.12 4.24
CA ARG A 109 -9.76 5.41 4.39
C ARG A 109 -8.78 6.54 4.17
N SER A 110 -9.31 7.68 3.74
CA SER A 110 -8.54 8.87 3.43
C SER A 110 -9.43 10.10 3.61
N GLY A 111 -8.87 11.18 4.16
CA GLY A 111 -9.48 12.51 4.15
C GLY A 111 -9.48 13.15 2.76
N PHE A 112 -8.65 12.64 1.85
CA PHE A 112 -8.56 13.07 0.46
C PHE A 112 -9.33 12.14 -0.49
N PRO A 113 -9.79 12.64 -1.65
CA PRO A 113 -10.38 11.81 -2.69
C PRO A 113 -9.41 10.72 -3.16
N VAL A 114 -9.79 9.45 -3.00
CA VAL A 114 -9.03 8.31 -3.54
C VAL A 114 -9.66 7.88 -4.86
N ASN A 115 -8.88 7.94 -5.92
CA ASN A 115 -9.24 7.47 -7.25
C ASN A 115 -8.23 6.41 -7.73
N ASP A 116 -8.48 5.81 -8.90
CA ASP A 116 -7.61 4.77 -9.46
C ASP A 116 -6.16 5.23 -9.63
N ALA A 117 -5.92 6.53 -9.88
CA ALA A 117 -4.57 7.07 -9.99
C ALA A 117 -3.82 7.07 -8.65
N VAL A 118 -4.49 7.36 -7.53
CA VAL A 118 -3.91 7.27 -6.17
C VAL A 118 -3.63 5.81 -5.81
N VAL A 119 -4.56 4.90 -6.12
CA VAL A 119 -4.38 3.45 -5.89
C VAL A 119 -3.18 2.94 -6.67
N TYR A 120 -3.10 3.28 -7.96
CA TYR A 120 -2.00 2.89 -8.83
C TYR A 120 -0.66 3.45 -8.34
N GLN A 121 -0.61 4.73 -7.98
CA GLN A 121 0.62 5.35 -7.47
C GLN A 121 1.04 4.77 -6.11
N SER A 122 0.09 4.45 -5.22
CA SER A 122 0.38 3.77 -3.95
C SER A 122 1.05 2.42 -4.18
N ARG A 123 0.59 1.65 -5.18
CA ARG A 123 1.26 0.41 -5.61
C ARG A 123 2.69 0.65 -6.06
N LEU A 124 2.90 1.63 -6.93
CA LEU A 124 4.23 1.98 -7.44
C LEU A 124 5.17 2.41 -6.30
N ILE A 125 4.72 3.27 -5.39
CA ILE A 125 5.52 3.72 -4.26
C ILE A 125 5.92 2.52 -3.40
N ALA A 126 4.97 1.68 -2.98
CA ALA A 126 5.29 0.52 -2.15
C ALA A 126 6.24 -0.46 -2.86
N GLU A 127 5.98 -0.78 -4.13
CA GLU A 127 6.83 -1.67 -4.94
C GLU A 127 8.26 -1.13 -5.07
N PHE A 128 8.43 0.13 -5.45
CA PHE A 128 9.76 0.67 -5.71
C PHE A 128 10.49 1.07 -4.44
N THR A 129 9.80 1.49 -3.37
CA THR A 129 10.43 1.68 -2.05
C THR A 129 11.04 0.37 -1.56
N THR A 130 10.31 -0.75 -1.59
CA THR A 130 10.88 -2.05 -1.15
C THR A 130 12.12 -2.45 -1.96
N ARG A 131 12.13 -2.19 -3.28
CA ARG A 131 13.32 -2.44 -4.12
C ARG A 131 14.48 -1.50 -3.78
N TYR A 132 14.19 -0.21 -3.60
CA TYR A 132 15.18 0.81 -3.32
C TYR A 132 15.89 0.59 -1.98
N GLU A 133 15.11 0.24 -0.96
CA GLU A 133 15.59 -0.08 0.38
C GLU A 133 16.18 -1.49 0.49
N GLY A 134 16.21 -2.27 -0.59
CA GLY A 134 16.87 -3.58 -0.66
C GLY A 134 16.13 -4.71 0.07
N PHE A 135 14.80 -4.66 0.12
CA PHE A 135 14.01 -5.70 0.78
C PHE A 135 14.15 -7.03 0.05
N SER A 136 14.36 -8.10 0.81
CA SER A 136 14.26 -9.46 0.29
C SER A 136 12.82 -9.81 -0.04
N ARG A 137 12.63 -10.83 -0.86
CA ARG A 137 11.30 -11.38 -1.18
C ARG A 137 10.51 -11.74 0.09
N ASP A 138 11.17 -12.35 1.07
CA ASP A 138 10.56 -12.77 2.32
C ASP A 138 10.16 -11.57 3.20
N GLN A 139 10.92 -10.47 3.16
CA GLN A 139 10.55 -9.23 3.86
C GLN A 139 9.32 -8.59 3.23
N VAL A 140 9.24 -8.55 1.89
CA VAL A 140 8.04 -8.05 1.19
C VAL A 140 6.81 -8.87 1.57
N GLU A 141 6.91 -10.20 1.58
CA GLU A 141 5.81 -11.08 1.99
C GLU A 141 5.42 -10.88 3.46
N LEU A 142 6.40 -10.75 4.37
CA LEU A 142 6.13 -10.48 5.78
C LEU A 142 5.35 -9.16 5.96
N TYR A 143 5.76 -8.10 5.26
CA TYR A 143 5.08 -6.81 5.32
C TYR A 143 3.66 -6.87 4.73
N LEU A 144 3.46 -7.69 3.70
CA LEU A 144 2.17 -7.91 3.09
C LEU A 144 1.23 -8.73 3.99
N GLN A 145 1.74 -9.72 4.72
CA GLN A 145 0.98 -10.44 5.76
C GLN A 145 0.59 -9.48 6.90
N GLY A 146 1.52 -8.63 7.34
CA GLY A 146 1.25 -7.57 8.32
C GLY A 146 0.17 -6.59 7.85
N ALA A 147 0.08 -6.33 6.54
CA ALA A 147 -0.94 -5.45 5.96
C ALA A 147 -2.36 -6.01 6.12
N ILE A 148 -2.54 -7.33 6.03
CA ILE A 148 -3.83 -7.98 6.33
C ILE A 148 -4.24 -7.70 7.78
N ALA A 149 -3.32 -7.96 8.71
CA ALA A 149 -3.58 -7.78 10.14
C ALA A 149 -3.96 -6.33 10.43
N ARG A 150 -3.16 -5.38 9.95
CA ARG A 150 -3.42 -3.93 10.11
C ARG A 150 -4.76 -3.52 9.52
N TYR A 151 -5.12 -4.01 8.33
CA TYR A 151 -6.40 -3.68 7.70
C TYR A 151 -7.59 -4.23 8.50
N VAL A 152 -7.50 -5.48 8.97
CA VAL A 152 -8.57 -6.14 9.72
C VAL A 152 -8.75 -5.54 11.12
N THR A 153 -7.67 -5.11 11.78
CA THR A 153 -7.73 -4.47 13.11
C THR A 153 -8.08 -2.97 13.03
N GLY A 154 -8.05 -2.38 11.84
CA GLY A 154 -8.33 -0.96 11.63
C GLY A 154 -7.14 -0.03 11.90
N GLY A 155 -5.92 -0.57 11.97
CA GLY A 155 -4.69 0.23 12.13
C GLY A 155 -4.23 0.44 13.58
N TYR A 156 -4.75 -0.34 14.53
CA TYR A 156 -4.26 -0.43 15.91
C TYR A 156 -3.36 -1.65 16.08
#